data_AF-A0A7J5WBV9-F1
#
_entry.id   AF-A0A7J5WBV9-F1
#
_cell.length_a   1.000
_cell.length_b   1.000
_cell.length_c   1.000
_cell.angle_alpha   90.00
_cell.angle_beta   90.00
_cell.angle_gamma   90.00
#
_symmetry.space_group_name_H-M   'P 1'
#
loop_
_entity.id
_entity.type
_entity.pdbx_description
1 polymer ?
#
loop_
_entity_poly.entity_id
_entity_poly.type
_entity_poly.pdbx_seq_one_letter_code
_entity_poly.pdbx_strand_id
1 'polypeptide(L)'
;MSAFEEFETALGRAGAAAMSTWTEDDQDRLARRIKEVLLGDAVDVPGTAQRSSQKEFMPALIVGFGEIQESATCLRNVAVYVRRFPYANAGIEKGAYLRYHVENYLNELYILEKRLEAYIKVVSRLVSDERGAELAKLSKSVRRVFKESLSGADVARGVHVHQRRYTDIHLERLKVLELVKTSDSRLEYLYELAYKETRTTKRVWIERTNTVVEGLLDQYFEQLLPLLFDVGGQLIPPASSPR
;
A
#
# COMPACT_ATOMS: atom_id res chain seq x y z
N MET A 1 11.53 9.17 -13.99
CA MET A 1 10.71 7.97 -13.75
C MET A 1 11.25 7.34 -12.49
N SER A 2 10.39 7.09 -11.53
CA SER A 2 10.78 6.49 -10.26
C SER A 2 10.97 4.97 -10.44
N ALA A 3 11.74 4.31 -9.56
CA ALA A 3 11.93 2.86 -9.66
C ALA A 3 10.61 2.09 -9.43
N PHE A 4 9.69 2.67 -8.65
CA PHE A 4 8.32 2.15 -8.51
C PHE A 4 7.55 2.15 -9.83
N GLU A 5 7.58 3.27 -10.58
CA GLU A 5 6.94 3.40 -11.90
C GLU A 5 7.60 2.52 -12.97
N GLU A 6 8.92 2.39 -12.91
CA GLU A 6 9.68 1.52 -13.79
C GLU A 6 9.31 0.04 -13.57
N PHE A 7 9.16 -0.37 -12.31
CA PHE A 7 8.68 -1.70 -11.96
C PHE A 7 7.26 -1.97 -12.47
N GLU A 8 6.33 -1.02 -12.29
CA GLU A 8 4.97 -1.10 -12.85
C GLU A 8 5.02 -1.31 -14.37
N THR A 9 5.85 -0.54 -15.05
CA THR A 9 6.01 -0.60 -16.51
C THR A 9 6.62 -1.93 -16.96
N ALA A 10 7.63 -2.44 -16.25
CA ALA A 10 8.24 -3.73 -16.54
C ALA A 10 7.24 -4.88 -16.33
N LEU A 11 6.50 -4.84 -15.21
CA LEU A 11 5.48 -5.82 -14.88
C LEU A 11 4.33 -5.82 -15.88
N GLY A 12 3.84 -4.65 -16.29
CA GLY A 12 2.81 -4.51 -17.31
C GLY A 12 3.23 -5.06 -18.67
N ARG A 13 4.47 -4.77 -19.11
CA ARG A 13 5.06 -5.33 -20.34
C ARG A 13 5.17 -6.85 -20.27
N ALA A 14 5.69 -7.38 -19.16
CA ALA A 14 5.84 -8.81 -18.99
C ALA A 14 4.48 -9.53 -18.94
N GLY A 15 3.48 -8.93 -18.29
CA GLY A 15 2.10 -9.42 -18.29
C GLY A 15 1.48 -9.42 -19.69
N ALA A 16 1.65 -8.34 -20.46
CA ALA A 16 1.18 -8.26 -21.84
C ALA A 16 1.85 -9.29 -22.76
N ALA A 17 3.16 -9.48 -22.63
CA ALA A 17 3.91 -10.49 -23.37
C ALA A 17 3.40 -11.91 -23.03
N ALA A 18 3.17 -12.22 -21.75
CA ALA A 18 2.60 -13.49 -21.34
C ALA A 18 1.21 -13.72 -21.97
N MET A 19 0.33 -12.71 -21.93
CA MET A 19 -1.00 -12.80 -22.54
C MET A 19 -0.97 -12.94 -24.06
N SER A 20 0.02 -12.37 -24.75
CA SER A 20 0.15 -12.48 -26.22
C SER A 20 0.45 -13.91 -26.70
N THR A 21 0.94 -14.77 -25.81
CA THR A 21 1.22 -16.19 -26.10
C THR A 21 0.00 -17.10 -25.91
N TRP A 22 -1.13 -16.54 -25.47
CA TRP A 22 -2.33 -17.30 -25.14
C TRP A 22 -3.19 -17.51 -26.38
N THR A 23 -3.75 -18.71 -26.49
CA THR A 23 -4.72 -19.07 -27.54
C THR A 23 -6.11 -18.50 -27.21
N GLU A 24 -7.05 -18.51 -28.17
CA GLU A 24 -8.45 -18.12 -27.92
C GLU A 24 -9.07 -18.93 -26.75
N ASP A 25 -8.79 -20.23 -26.68
CA ASP A 25 -9.21 -21.10 -25.58
C ASP A 25 -8.64 -20.67 -24.21
N ASP A 26 -7.40 -20.17 -24.19
CA ASP A 26 -6.75 -19.64 -22.98
C ASP A 26 -7.35 -18.29 -22.57
N GLN A 27 -7.72 -17.44 -23.54
CA GLN A 27 -8.38 -16.16 -23.29
C GLN A 27 -9.78 -16.36 -22.68
N ASP A 28 -10.55 -17.32 -23.19
CA ASP A 28 -11.87 -17.67 -22.62
C ASP A 28 -11.78 -18.29 -21.22
N ARG A 29 -10.69 -19.02 -20.95
CA ARG A 29 -10.40 -19.53 -19.60
C ARG A 29 -9.97 -18.42 -18.65
N LEU A 30 -9.13 -17.48 -19.10
CA LEU A 30 -8.76 -16.32 -18.30
C LEU A 30 -9.97 -15.46 -18.01
N ALA A 31 -10.77 -15.13 -19.03
CA ALA A 31 -11.95 -14.30 -18.87
C ALA A 31 -12.89 -14.91 -17.83
N ARG A 32 -13.06 -16.25 -17.85
CA ARG A 32 -13.75 -16.98 -16.79
C ARG A 32 -13.09 -16.81 -15.42
N ARG A 33 -11.78 -17.02 -15.28
CA ARG A 33 -11.07 -16.84 -14.00
C ARG A 33 -11.06 -15.41 -13.46
N ILE A 34 -10.91 -14.41 -14.32
CA ILE A 34 -11.02 -12.99 -13.96
C ILE A 34 -12.44 -12.72 -13.47
N LYS A 35 -13.45 -13.25 -14.17
CA LYS A 35 -14.84 -13.14 -13.77
C LYS A 35 -15.10 -13.84 -12.42
N GLU A 36 -14.54 -15.03 -12.21
CA GLU A 36 -14.62 -15.80 -10.96
C GLU A 36 -13.98 -15.02 -9.78
N VAL A 37 -12.76 -14.51 -9.97
CA VAL A 37 -12.00 -13.81 -8.91
C VAL A 37 -12.56 -12.40 -8.64
N LEU A 38 -12.97 -11.66 -9.67
CA LEU A 38 -13.47 -10.29 -9.53
C LEU A 38 -14.96 -10.21 -9.19
N LEU A 39 -15.77 -11.19 -9.61
CA LEU A 39 -17.23 -11.20 -9.36
C LEU A 39 -17.68 -12.22 -8.30
N GLY A 40 -16.78 -13.07 -7.79
CA GLY A 40 -17.06 -13.98 -6.68
C GLY A 40 -17.82 -15.25 -7.05
N ASP A 41 -17.89 -15.60 -8.33
CA ASP A 41 -18.50 -16.85 -8.80
C ASP A 41 -17.54 -18.02 -8.53
N ALA A 42 -17.70 -18.72 -7.40
CA ALA A 42 -16.90 -19.90 -7.07
C ALA A 42 -17.35 -21.12 -7.89
N VAL A 43 -16.46 -21.70 -8.69
CA VAL A 43 -16.63 -23.05 -9.24
C VAL A 43 -15.42 -23.89 -8.88
N ASP A 44 -15.69 -25.04 -8.25
CA ASP A 44 -14.70 -26.03 -7.83
C ASP A 44 -14.11 -26.72 -9.08
N VAL A 45 -12.82 -26.52 -9.37
CA VAL A 45 -12.15 -27.17 -10.49
C VAL A 45 -11.13 -28.17 -9.95
N PRO A 46 -11.39 -29.50 -10.03
CA PRO A 46 -10.44 -30.51 -9.60
C PRO A 46 -9.38 -30.77 -10.68
N GLY A 47 -8.13 -30.89 -10.24
CA GLY A 47 -7.07 -31.57 -10.98
C GLY A 47 -6.15 -30.68 -11.81
N THR A 48 -4.98 -30.33 -11.25
CA THR A 48 -3.70 -30.18 -12.00
C THR A 48 -2.55 -30.13 -11.00
N ALA A 49 -2.23 -31.29 -10.42
CA ALA A 49 -0.95 -31.48 -9.79
C ALA A 49 0.13 -31.52 -10.89
N GLN A 50 1.18 -30.70 -10.75
CA GLN A 50 2.47 -30.75 -11.47
C GLN A 50 2.69 -29.69 -12.60
N ARG A 51 2.99 -28.44 -12.19
CA ARG A 51 3.95 -27.44 -12.74
C ARG A 51 3.72 -26.05 -12.10
N SER A 52 3.59 -25.99 -10.77
CA SER A 52 2.95 -24.85 -10.07
C SER A 52 3.77 -23.56 -10.04
N SER A 53 5.10 -23.61 -9.83
CA SER A 53 5.87 -22.39 -9.52
C SER A 53 5.92 -21.35 -10.65
N GLN A 54 6.13 -21.75 -11.91
CA GLN A 54 6.15 -20.81 -13.04
C GLN A 54 4.76 -20.27 -13.39
N LYS A 55 3.71 -21.09 -13.29
CA LYS A 55 2.33 -20.68 -13.58
C LYS A 55 1.78 -19.72 -12.52
N GLU A 56 2.25 -19.84 -11.29
CA GLU A 56 1.84 -18.99 -10.16
C GLU A 56 2.70 -17.72 -10.03
N PHE A 57 3.87 -17.67 -10.68
CA PHE A 57 4.82 -16.57 -10.51
C PHE A 57 4.30 -15.22 -11.01
N MET A 58 3.87 -15.13 -12.27
CA MET A 58 3.37 -13.86 -12.83
C MET A 58 2.10 -13.38 -12.09
N PRO A 59 1.08 -14.22 -11.83
CA PRO A 59 -0.08 -13.79 -11.03
C PRO A 59 0.31 -13.27 -9.64
N ALA A 60 1.23 -13.95 -8.94
CA ALA A 60 1.69 -13.51 -7.62
C ALA A 60 2.39 -12.14 -7.67
N LEU A 61 3.19 -11.89 -8.72
CA LEU A 61 3.84 -10.58 -8.92
C LEU A 61 2.82 -9.47 -9.15
N ILE A 62 1.83 -9.70 -10.02
CA ILE A 62 0.79 -8.72 -10.36
C ILE A 62 -0.10 -8.41 -9.17
N VAL A 63 -0.66 -9.44 -8.52
CA VAL A 63 -1.57 -9.26 -7.39
C VAL A 63 -0.85 -8.55 -6.25
N GLY A 64 0.34 -9.01 -5.87
CA GLY A 64 1.07 -8.42 -4.76
C GLY A 64 1.56 -7.00 -5.03
N PHE A 65 1.96 -6.68 -6.26
CA PHE A 65 2.28 -5.31 -6.65
C PHE A 65 1.04 -4.41 -6.63
N GLY A 66 -0.10 -4.90 -7.15
CA GLY A 66 -1.36 -4.15 -7.16
C GLY A 66 -1.83 -3.76 -5.76
N GLU A 67 -1.70 -4.67 -4.78
CA GLU A 67 -1.98 -4.36 -3.38
C GLU A 67 -1.06 -3.24 -2.84
N ILE A 68 0.23 -3.27 -3.15
CA ILE A 68 1.17 -2.21 -2.73
C ILE A 68 0.80 -0.87 -3.37
N GLN A 69 0.48 -0.87 -4.67
CA GLN A 69 0.09 0.31 -5.43
C GLN A 69 -1.22 0.93 -4.89
N GLU A 70 -2.19 0.09 -4.54
CA GLU A 70 -3.45 0.52 -3.91
C GLU A 70 -3.17 1.24 -2.58
N SER A 71 -2.33 0.66 -1.72
CA SER A 71 -1.95 1.29 -0.45
C SER A 71 -1.24 2.63 -0.64
N ALA A 72 -0.25 2.68 -1.55
CA ALA A 72 0.45 3.92 -1.88
C ALA A 72 -0.52 5.00 -2.40
N THR A 73 -1.49 4.61 -3.22
CA THR A 73 -2.53 5.50 -3.73
C THR A 73 -3.46 6.00 -2.61
N CYS A 74 -3.87 5.12 -1.70
CA CYS A 74 -4.68 5.48 -0.53
C CYS A 74 -3.97 6.56 0.32
N LEU A 75 -2.68 6.37 0.62
CA LEU A 75 -1.86 7.35 1.36
C LEU A 75 -1.82 8.72 0.66
N ARG A 76 -1.67 8.75 -0.67
CA ARG A 76 -1.73 10.00 -1.45
C ARG A 76 -3.11 10.66 -1.40
N ASN A 77 -4.17 9.86 -1.54
CA ASN A 77 -5.54 10.35 -1.53
C ASN A 77 -5.93 10.97 -0.19
N VAL A 78 -5.49 10.39 0.93
CA VAL A 78 -5.75 10.99 2.26
C VAL A 78 -5.17 12.39 2.37
N ALA A 79 -3.98 12.65 1.81
CA ALA A 79 -3.39 13.99 1.77
C ALA A 79 -4.28 15.01 1.05
N VAL A 80 -5.04 14.57 0.04
CA VAL A 80 -6.02 15.38 -0.68
C VAL A 80 -7.28 15.59 0.16
N TYR A 81 -7.81 14.51 0.76
CA TYR A 81 -9.05 14.55 1.54
C TYR A 81 -8.94 15.49 2.75
N VAL A 82 -7.81 15.50 3.46
CA VAL A 82 -7.63 16.38 4.62
C VAL A 82 -7.53 17.87 4.28
N ARG A 83 -7.40 18.26 2.99
CA ARG A 83 -7.28 19.67 2.57
C ARG A 83 -8.55 20.47 2.81
N ARG A 84 -9.70 19.82 2.65
CA ARG A 84 -11.02 20.48 2.74
C ARG A 84 -12.01 19.54 3.41
N PHE A 85 -12.86 20.13 4.25
CA PHE A 85 -14.03 19.44 4.78
C PHE A 85 -15.24 19.67 3.85
N PRO A 86 -15.82 18.62 3.23
CA PRO A 86 -16.91 18.80 2.26
C PRO A 86 -18.32 18.60 2.87
N TYR A 87 -18.46 18.20 4.13
CA TYR A 87 -19.72 17.70 4.70
C TYR A 87 -20.47 18.69 5.60
N ALA A 88 -20.42 19.99 5.29
CA ALA A 88 -21.03 21.04 6.12
C ALA A 88 -22.52 20.80 6.45
N ASN A 89 -23.27 20.14 5.57
CA ASN A 89 -24.70 19.91 5.71
C ASN A 89 -25.07 18.44 6.02
N ALA A 90 -24.09 17.57 6.26
CA ALA A 90 -24.34 16.12 6.40
C ALA A 90 -24.43 15.65 7.87
N GLY A 91 -24.39 16.57 8.84
CA GLY A 91 -24.34 16.24 10.27
C GLY A 91 -23.02 15.60 10.72
N ILE A 92 -21.98 15.68 9.90
CA ILE A 92 -20.64 15.18 10.23
C ILE A 92 -19.86 16.34 10.84
N GLU A 93 -19.22 16.09 11.98
CA GLU A 93 -18.39 17.08 12.63
C GLU A 93 -16.99 17.15 12.00
N LYS A 94 -16.42 18.37 11.89
CA LYS A 94 -15.13 18.59 11.22
C LYS A 94 -13.99 17.87 11.95
N GLY A 95 -14.02 17.85 13.28
CA GLY A 95 -13.03 17.17 14.11
C GLY A 95 -13.07 15.66 13.93
N ALA A 96 -14.27 15.07 13.92
CA ALA A 96 -14.48 13.65 13.64
C ALA A 96 -13.97 13.25 12.24
N TYR A 97 -14.28 14.03 11.21
CA TYR A 97 -13.79 13.80 9.85
C TYR A 97 -12.26 13.81 9.76
N LEU A 98 -11.61 14.83 10.33
CA LEU A 98 -10.15 14.94 10.30
C LEU A 98 -9.50 13.76 11.05
N ARG A 99 -10.05 13.40 12.22
CA ARG A 99 -9.60 12.25 13.01
C ARG A 99 -9.68 10.96 12.21
N TYR A 100 -10.82 10.68 11.57
CA TYR A 100 -11.02 9.49 10.76
C TYR A 100 -9.93 9.35 9.68
N HIS A 101 -9.64 10.41 8.93
CA HIS A 101 -8.62 10.35 7.89
C HIS A 101 -7.20 10.19 8.43
N VAL A 102 -6.87 10.84 9.56
CA VAL A 102 -5.55 10.66 10.20
C VAL A 102 -5.37 9.23 10.73
N GLU A 103 -6.40 8.67 11.35
CA GLU A 103 -6.38 7.28 11.83
C GLU A 103 -6.28 6.30 10.65
N ASN A 104 -7.06 6.52 9.58
CA ASN A 104 -6.99 5.71 8.37
C ASN A 104 -5.61 5.78 7.70
N TYR A 105 -4.99 6.96 7.66
CA TYR A 105 -3.64 7.14 7.14
C TYR A 105 -2.61 6.29 7.90
N LEU A 106 -2.68 6.30 9.24
CA LEU A 106 -1.78 5.50 10.08
C LEU A 106 -2.00 3.99 9.89
N ASN A 107 -3.26 3.56 9.75
CA ASN A 107 -3.58 2.17 9.44
C ASN A 107 -3.02 1.77 8.06
N GLU A 108 -3.16 2.64 7.06
CA GLU A 108 -2.67 2.37 5.71
C GLU A 108 -1.14 2.28 5.66
N LEU A 109 -0.42 3.10 6.43
CA LEU A 109 1.04 2.98 6.58
C LEU A 109 1.44 1.59 7.09
N TYR A 110 0.71 1.06 8.07
CA TYR A 110 0.95 -0.28 8.58
C TYR A 110 0.59 -1.37 7.55
N ILE A 111 -0.53 -1.22 6.85
CA ILE A 111 -0.94 -2.14 5.78
C ILE A 111 0.13 -2.18 4.70
N LEU A 112 0.69 -1.03 4.30
CA LEU A 112 1.78 -0.94 3.33
C LEU A 112 3.03 -1.68 3.82
N GLU A 113 3.46 -1.51 5.09
CA GLU A 113 4.57 -2.27 5.69
C GLU A 113 4.35 -3.78 5.51
N LYS A 114 3.13 -4.24 5.83
CA LYS A 114 2.76 -5.66 5.77
C LYS A 114 2.71 -6.19 4.35
N ARG A 115 2.18 -5.41 3.40
CA ARG A 115 2.11 -5.75 1.98
C ARG A 115 3.52 -5.87 1.38
N LEU A 116 4.43 -4.93 1.67
CA LEU A 116 5.83 -5.00 1.25
C LEU A 116 6.57 -6.23 1.80
N GLU A 117 6.35 -6.58 3.07
CA GLU A 117 6.93 -7.76 3.71
C GLU A 117 6.37 -9.07 3.12
N ALA A 118 5.06 -9.13 2.91
CA ALA A 118 4.39 -10.29 2.34
C ALA A 118 4.81 -10.52 0.88
N TYR A 119 4.88 -9.44 0.09
CA TYR A 119 5.22 -9.48 -1.32
C TYR A 119 6.58 -10.13 -1.56
N ILE A 120 7.64 -9.55 -0.98
CA ILE A 120 9.00 -10.08 -1.15
C ILE A 120 9.14 -11.52 -0.63
N LYS A 121 8.40 -11.90 0.41
CA LYS A 121 8.40 -13.26 0.96
C LYS A 121 7.75 -14.27 0.00
N VAL A 122 6.69 -13.87 -0.69
CA VAL A 122 6.06 -14.70 -1.74
C VAL A 122 7.03 -14.83 -2.92
N VAL A 123 7.59 -13.72 -3.39
CA VAL A 123 8.55 -13.70 -4.51
C VAL A 123 9.78 -14.55 -4.20
N SER A 124 10.37 -14.43 -3.02
CA SER A 124 11.56 -15.20 -2.61
C SER A 124 11.29 -16.70 -2.49
N ARG A 125 10.04 -17.13 -2.31
CA ARG A 125 9.67 -18.56 -2.29
C ARG A 125 9.52 -19.14 -3.69
N LEU A 126 9.10 -18.31 -4.64
CA LEU A 126 8.87 -18.71 -6.03
C LEU A 126 10.17 -18.72 -6.83
N VAL A 127 11.17 -17.92 -6.42
CA VAL A 127 12.51 -17.88 -7.00
C VAL A 127 13.46 -18.74 -6.16
N SER A 128 13.92 -19.88 -6.67
CA SER A 128 14.69 -20.88 -5.93
C SER A 128 16.21 -20.86 -6.16
N ASP A 129 16.70 -19.98 -7.03
CA ASP A 129 18.12 -19.81 -7.34
C ASP A 129 18.82 -18.80 -6.42
N GLU A 130 20.04 -18.36 -6.75
CA GLU A 130 20.83 -17.40 -5.98
C GLU A 130 20.05 -16.10 -5.69
N ARG A 131 19.17 -15.68 -6.61
CA ARG A 131 18.30 -14.50 -6.44
C ARG A 131 17.31 -14.72 -5.31
N GLY A 132 16.82 -15.94 -5.11
CA GLY A 132 15.95 -16.30 -3.99
C GLY A 132 16.58 -15.98 -2.63
N ALA A 133 17.89 -16.23 -2.48
CA ALA A 133 18.64 -15.90 -1.28
C ALA A 133 18.79 -14.37 -1.09
N GLU A 134 19.02 -13.63 -2.16
CA GLU A 134 19.07 -12.16 -2.14
C GLU A 134 17.71 -11.54 -1.78
N LEU A 135 16.63 -12.04 -2.39
CA LEU A 135 15.25 -11.64 -2.09
C LEU A 135 14.89 -11.94 -0.62
N ALA A 136 15.32 -13.08 -0.08
CA ALA A 136 15.12 -13.42 1.33
C ALA A 136 15.91 -12.49 2.27
N LYS A 137 17.11 -12.04 1.87
CA LYS A 137 17.88 -11.03 2.61
C LYS A 137 17.20 -9.67 2.57
N LEU A 138 16.72 -9.25 1.40
CA LEU A 138 15.92 -8.03 1.24
C LEU A 138 14.70 -8.08 2.17
N SER A 139 13.93 -9.17 2.14
CA SER A 139 12.76 -9.40 3.00
C SER A 139 13.02 -9.13 4.49
N LYS A 140 14.14 -9.62 5.03
CA LYS A 140 14.52 -9.42 6.43
C LYS A 140 14.82 -7.95 6.76
N SER A 141 15.27 -7.17 5.77
CA SER A 141 15.65 -5.77 5.95
C SER A 141 14.49 -4.78 5.81
N VAL A 142 13.46 -5.13 5.03
CA VAL A 142 12.31 -4.25 4.69
C VAL A 142 11.68 -3.66 5.94
N ARG A 143 11.35 -4.51 6.92
CA ARG A 143 10.71 -4.05 8.15
C ARG A 143 11.57 -3.06 8.94
N ARG A 144 12.87 -3.31 8.98
CA ARG A 144 13.82 -2.43 9.69
C ARG A 144 13.90 -1.08 8.97
N VAL A 145 14.12 -1.09 7.66
CA VAL A 145 14.21 0.12 6.83
C VAL A 145 12.92 0.93 6.89
N PHE A 146 11.76 0.27 6.83
CA PHE A 146 10.45 0.92 6.95
C PHE A 146 10.29 1.64 8.28
N LYS A 147 10.60 0.95 9.38
CA LYS A 147 10.51 1.54 10.72
C LYS A 147 11.52 2.67 10.93
N GLU A 148 12.76 2.50 10.49
CA GLU A 148 13.81 3.53 10.62
C GLU A 148 13.44 4.78 9.81
N SER A 149 12.98 4.61 8.58
CA SER A 149 12.58 5.72 7.70
C SER A 149 11.39 6.50 8.26
N LEU A 150 10.40 5.81 8.83
CA LEU A 150 9.23 6.45 9.43
C LEU A 150 9.50 7.00 10.84
N SER A 151 10.50 6.49 11.55
CA SER A 151 10.87 7.00 12.88
C SER A 151 11.29 8.47 12.86
N GLY A 152 11.91 8.92 11.76
CA GLY A 152 12.31 10.32 11.55
C GLY A 152 11.17 11.26 11.19
N ALA A 153 10.01 10.74 10.78
CA ALA A 153 8.83 11.53 10.40
C ALA A 153 7.84 11.75 11.56
N ASP A 154 8.30 11.62 12.81
CA ASP A 154 7.47 11.64 14.04
C ASP A 154 6.34 10.58 14.06
N VAL A 155 6.38 9.59 13.15
CA VAL A 155 5.37 8.52 13.03
C VAL A 155 5.48 7.52 14.17
N ALA A 156 6.62 7.46 14.88
CA ALA A 156 6.89 6.51 15.96
C ALA A 156 5.84 6.52 17.09
N ARG A 157 5.13 7.63 17.31
CA ARG A 157 4.03 7.71 18.29
C ARG A 157 2.69 7.15 17.79
N GLY A 158 2.53 6.95 16.48
CA GLY A 158 1.32 6.42 15.83
C GLY A 158 1.29 4.91 15.64
N VAL A 159 2.44 4.23 15.61
CA VAL A 159 2.56 2.79 15.25
C VAL A 159 1.96 1.85 16.32
N HIS A 160 1.59 2.36 17.51
CA HIS A 160 0.89 1.59 18.55
C HIS A 160 -0.65 1.54 18.39
N VAL A 161 -1.19 1.88 17.21
CA VAL A 161 -2.63 1.85 16.89
C VAL A 161 -3.32 0.49 17.12
N HIS A 162 -2.56 -0.61 17.11
CA HIS A 162 -3.13 -1.96 17.28
C HIS A 162 -3.38 -2.36 18.74
N GLN A 163 -2.90 -1.58 19.72
CA GLN A 163 -3.10 -1.88 21.15
C GLN A 163 -3.99 -0.85 21.85
N ARG A 164 -4.03 0.39 21.36
CA ARG A 164 -4.93 1.47 21.82
C ARG A 164 -5.26 2.39 20.65
N ARG A 165 -6.43 3.04 20.69
CA ARG A 165 -6.74 4.12 19.73
C ARG A 165 -5.61 5.15 19.75
N TYR A 166 -5.18 5.57 18.57
CA TYR A 166 -4.21 6.65 18.39
C TYR A 166 -4.62 7.88 19.18
N THR A 167 -3.74 8.37 20.04
CA THR A 167 -3.96 9.59 20.82
C THR A 167 -3.05 10.69 20.31
N ASP A 168 -3.66 11.68 19.66
CA ASP A 168 -2.99 12.91 19.29
C ASP A 168 -3.57 14.07 20.09
N ILE A 169 -2.71 14.83 20.76
CA ILE A 169 -3.16 15.89 21.68
C ILE A 169 -3.97 16.97 20.96
N HIS A 170 -3.69 17.26 19.69
CA HIS A 170 -4.45 18.24 18.93
C HIS A 170 -5.82 17.68 18.55
N LEU A 171 -5.91 16.42 18.11
CA LEU A 171 -7.19 15.76 17.83
C LEU A 171 -8.04 15.56 19.09
N GLU A 172 -7.43 15.30 20.25
CA GLU A 172 -8.14 15.22 21.53
C GLU A 172 -8.65 16.59 21.98
N ARG A 173 -7.84 17.64 21.84
CA ARG A 173 -8.28 19.02 22.09
C ARG A 173 -9.46 19.41 21.20
N LEU A 174 -9.43 19.05 19.92
CA LEU A 174 -10.56 19.28 19.02
C LEU A 174 -11.83 18.59 19.49
N LYS A 175 -11.75 17.33 19.92
CA LYS A 175 -12.90 16.59 20.44
C LYS A 175 -13.51 17.24 21.68
N VAL A 176 -12.68 17.74 22.60
CA VAL A 176 -13.17 18.47 23.78
C VAL A 176 -13.86 19.77 23.38
N LEU A 177 -13.24 20.56 22.50
CA LEU A 177 -13.83 21.80 22.01
C LEU A 177 -15.14 21.56 21.25
N GLU A 178 -15.19 20.50 20.44
CA GLU A 178 -16.38 20.08 19.69
C GLU A 178 -17.58 19.78 20.59
N LEU A 179 -17.34 19.23 21.79
CA LEU A 179 -18.39 18.95 22.78
C LEU A 179 -18.98 20.24 23.39
N VAL A 180 -18.18 21.29 23.54
CA VAL A 180 -18.57 22.50 24.30
C VAL A 180 -18.84 23.72 23.41
N LYS A 181 -18.49 23.69 22.12
CA LYS A 181 -18.58 24.85 21.21
C LYS A 181 -19.97 25.47 21.11
N THR A 182 -21.02 24.66 21.25
CA THR A 182 -22.42 25.11 21.15
C THR A 182 -22.90 25.91 22.37
N SER A 183 -22.15 25.88 23.48
CA SER A 183 -22.52 26.56 24.73
C SER A 183 -22.07 28.03 24.79
N ASP A 184 -21.07 28.44 24.00
CA ASP A 184 -20.55 29.82 23.97
C ASP A 184 -19.91 30.12 22.60
N SER A 185 -20.32 31.23 21.98
CA SER A 185 -19.73 31.76 20.73
C SER A 185 -18.20 31.92 20.75
N ARG A 186 -17.60 32.18 21.93
CA ARG A 186 -16.15 32.25 22.10
C ARG A 186 -15.51 30.87 21.93
N LEU A 187 -16.19 29.81 22.40
CA LEU A 187 -15.73 28.43 22.25
C LEU A 187 -15.85 27.96 20.80
N GLU A 188 -16.89 28.38 20.07
CA GLU A 188 -17.02 28.16 18.62
C GLU A 188 -15.83 28.78 17.86
N TYR A 189 -15.48 30.03 18.17
CA TYR A 189 -14.32 30.68 17.58
C TYR A 189 -13.01 29.93 17.88
N LEU A 190 -12.81 29.51 19.13
CA LEU A 190 -11.63 28.72 19.52
C LEU A 190 -11.59 27.36 18.81
N TYR A 191 -12.74 26.70 18.64
CA TYR A 191 -12.85 25.45 17.88
C TYR A 191 -12.41 25.63 16.43
N GLU A 192 -12.92 26.65 15.73
CA GLU A 192 -12.56 26.89 14.33
C GLU A 192 -11.07 27.22 14.17
N LEU A 193 -10.49 28.00 15.09
CA LEU A 193 -9.06 28.30 15.11
C LEU A 193 -8.23 27.03 15.31
N ALA A 194 -8.57 26.25 16.34
CA ALA A 194 -7.90 24.99 16.66
C ALA A 194 -8.02 23.98 15.51
N TYR A 195 -9.18 23.93 14.85
CA TYR A 195 -9.44 23.03 13.72
C TYR A 195 -8.55 23.40 12.53
N LYS A 196 -8.49 24.68 12.17
CA LYS A 196 -7.66 25.17 11.07
C LYS A 196 -6.18 24.88 11.31
N GLU A 197 -5.70 25.12 12.53
CA GLU A 197 -4.32 24.82 12.94
C GLU A 197 -4.04 23.32 12.85
N THR A 198 -4.85 22.49 13.51
CA THR A 198 -4.69 21.03 13.55
C THR A 198 -4.72 20.43 12.15
N ARG A 199 -5.68 20.84 11.31
CA ARG A 199 -5.77 20.40 9.91
C ARG A 199 -4.51 20.76 9.12
N THR A 200 -4.01 21.98 9.29
CA THR A 200 -2.81 22.44 8.58
C THR A 200 -1.59 21.61 9.01
N THR A 201 -1.39 21.43 10.31
CA THR A 201 -0.31 20.61 10.86
C THR A 201 -0.40 19.17 10.38
N LYS A 202 -1.58 18.55 10.44
CA LYS A 202 -1.77 17.16 10.00
C LYS A 202 -1.59 16.98 8.50
N ARG A 203 -2.05 17.93 7.69
CA ARG A 203 -1.81 17.93 6.24
C ARG A 203 -0.31 17.96 5.93
N VAL A 204 0.43 18.91 6.52
CA VAL A 204 1.87 19.03 6.28
C VAL A 204 2.61 17.76 6.74
N TRP A 205 2.22 17.19 7.87
CA TRP A 205 2.78 15.93 8.36
C TRP A 205 2.51 14.75 7.41
N ILE A 206 1.27 14.59 6.92
CA ILE A 206 0.90 13.57 5.92
C ILE A 206 1.70 13.77 4.63
N GLU A 207 1.77 15.00 4.10
CA GLU A 207 2.49 15.31 2.86
C GLU A 207 3.99 14.97 2.97
N ARG A 208 4.64 15.33 4.09
CA ARG A 208 6.03 14.96 4.36
C ARG A 208 6.22 13.45 4.50
N THR A 209 5.31 12.78 5.19
CA THR A 209 5.37 11.32 5.38
C THR A 209 5.20 10.59 4.06
N ASN A 210 4.33 11.07 3.16
CA ASN A 210 4.18 10.53 1.81
C ASN A 210 5.48 10.63 1.01
N THR A 211 6.21 11.75 1.08
CA THR A 211 7.51 11.86 0.42
C THR A 211 8.52 10.83 0.94
N VAL A 212 8.53 10.55 2.25
CA VAL A 212 9.38 9.50 2.82
C VAL A 212 8.95 8.11 2.33
N VAL A 213 7.66 7.83 2.29
CA VAL A 213 7.11 6.55 1.79
C VAL A 213 7.46 6.36 0.31
N GLU A 214 7.31 7.39 -0.51
CA GLU A 214 7.65 7.34 -1.94
C GLU A 214 9.13 7.02 -2.15
N GLY A 215 10.04 7.70 -1.43
CA GLY A 215 11.46 7.38 -1.48
C GLY A 215 11.79 5.95 -1.03
N LEU A 216 11.03 5.41 -0.07
CA LEU A 216 11.19 4.04 0.40
C LEU A 216 10.73 3.02 -0.64
N LEU A 217 9.57 3.27 -1.26
CA LEU A 217 9.09 2.46 -2.37
C LEU A 217 10.09 2.45 -3.51
N ASP A 218 10.64 3.61 -3.88
CA ASP A 218 11.67 3.68 -4.92
C ASP A 218 12.89 2.84 -4.57
N GLN A 219 13.47 2.98 -3.38
CA GLN A 219 14.62 2.18 -2.95
C GLN A 219 14.31 0.67 -2.88
N TYR A 220 13.08 0.31 -2.50
CA TYR A 220 12.64 -1.07 -2.43
C TYR A 220 12.57 -1.69 -3.84
N PHE A 221 11.95 -1.01 -4.78
CA PHE A 221 11.76 -1.51 -6.15
C PHE A 221 13.02 -1.37 -6.99
N GLU A 222 13.91 -0.41 -6.71
CA GLU A 222 15.25 -0.32 -7.30
C GLU A 222 16.08 -1.59 -7.03
N GLN A 223 15.99 -2.13 -5.81
CA GLN A 223 16.66 -3.39 -5.46
C GLN A 223 15.95 -4.62 -6.04
N LEU A 224 14.63 -4.56 -6.20
CA LEU A 224 13.84 -5.69 -6.67
C LEU A 224 13.88 -5.86 -8.19
N LEU A 225 13.92 -4.75 -8.93
CA LEU A 225 13.94 -4.70 -10.39
C LEU A 225 14.98 -5.66 -11.02
N PRO A 226 16.29 -5.54 -10.72
CA PRO A 226 17.30 -6.38 -11.36
C PRO A 226 17.24 -7.86 -10.96
N LEU A 227 16.52 -8.19 -9.88
CA LEU A 227 16.34 -9.58 -9.45
C LEU A 227 15.22 -10.29 -10.23
N LEU A 228 14.25 -9.52 -10.72
CA LEU A 228 13.08 -10.06 -11.39
C LEU A 228 13.09 -9.82 -12.90
N PHE A 229 13.74 -8.77 -13.37
CA PHE A 229 13.74 -8.37 -14.77
C PHE A 229 15.16 -8.27 -15.32
N ASP A 230 15.34 -8.65 -16.59
CA ASP A 230 16.59 -8.46 -17.30
C ASP A 230 16.76 -7.02 -17.82
N VAL A 231 17.90 -6.73 -18.44
CA VAL A 231 18.21 -5.40 -19.03
C VAL A 231 17.20 -5.01 -20.13
N GLY A 232 16.54 -5.98 -20.77
CA GLY A 232 15.48 -5.76 -21.74
C GLY A 232 14.10 -5.50 -21.11
N GLY A 233 13.99 -5.55 -19.79
CA GLY A 233 12.73 -5.45 -19.05
C GLY A 233 11.86 -6.69 -19.17
N GLN A 234 12.43 -7.83 -19.58
CA GLN A 234 11.72 -9.11 -19.63
C GLN A 234 11.81 -9.79 -18.27
N LEU A 235 10.73 -10.45 -17.86
CA LEU A 235 10.69 -11.18 -16.61
C LEU A 235 11.64 -12.39 -16.68
N ILE A 236 12.58 -12.47 -15.74
CA ILE A 236 13.50 -13.59 -15.59
C ILE A 236 12.72 -14.73 -14.90
N PRO A 237 12.45 -15.86 -15.59
CA PRO A 237 11.68 -16.95 -15.01
C PRO A 237 12.41 -17.56 -13.80
N PRO A 238 11.68 -18.11 -12.82
CA PRO A 238 12.29 -18.87 -11.74
C PRO A 238 12.95 -20.13 -12.32
N ALA A 239 14.12 -20.49 -11.78
CA ALA A 239 14.80 -21.73 -12.16
C ALA A 239 13.86 -22.93 -11.99
N SER A 240 13.86 -23.85 -12.95
CA SER A 240 13.12 -25.10 -12.81
C SER A 240 13.77 -25.87 -11.66
N SER A 241 13.07 -26.09 -10.55
CA SER A 241 13.62 -26.93 -9.47
C SER A 241 14.09 -28.26 -10.05
N PRO A 242 15.36 -28.68 -9.81
CA PRO A 242 15.81 -30.00 -10.19
C PRO A 242 14.90 -31.04 -9.52
N ARG A 243 14.47 -32.03 -10.31
CA ARG A 243 13.60 -33.12 -9.89
C ARG A 243 14.24 -33.98 -8.82
#